data_AF-A0A8T0FPB8-F1
#
_entry.id   AF-A0A8T0FPB8-F1
#
_cell.length_a   1.000
_cell.length_b   1.000
_cell.length_c   1.000
_cell.angle_alpha   90.00
_cell.angle_beta   90.00
_cell.angle_gamma   90.00
#
_symmetry.space_group_name_H-M   'P 1'
#
loop_
_entity.id
_entity.type
_entity.pdbx_description
1 polymer ?
#
loop_
_entity_poly.entity_id
_entity_poly.type
_entity_poly.pdbx_seq_one_letter_code
_entity_poly.pdbx_strand_id
1 'polypeptide(L)' 'MGARTLFDEIVEQDCPEGSVGTATRFCSEQHGWGEPDLFGCTSFFYLWNWQSVGKSSERIDGTEHFVGC' A
#
# COMPACT_ATOMS: atom_id res chain seq x y z
N MET A 1 10.96 7.99 -11.74
CA MET A 1 10.71 7.10 -12.89
C MET A 1 10.31 5.77 -12.28
N GLY A 2 9.01 5.50 -12.14
CA GLY A 2 8.56 4.27 -11.46
C GLY A 2 8.81 3.04 -12.34
N ALA A 3 9.20 1.92 -11.73
CA ALA A 3 9.29 0.63 -12.43
C ALA A 3 7.87 0.03 -12.59
N ARG A 4 7.57 -0.54 -13.76
CA ARG A 4 6.33 -1.31 -13.95
C ARG A 4 6.48 -2.65 -13.27
N THR A 5 5.41 -3.10 -12.63
CA THR A 5 5.35 -4.43 -12.02
C THR A 5 5.19 -5.49 -13.08
N LEU A 6 5.80 -6.66 -12.90
CA LEU A 6 5.55 -7.81 -13.78
C LEU A 6 4.21 -8.46 -13.41
N PHE A 7 3.60 -9.14 -14.39
CA PHE A 7 2.44 -9.97 -14.11
C PHE A 7 2.81 -11.14 -13.18
N ASP A 8 1.82 -11.62 -12.44
CA ASP A 8 1.89 -12.65 -11.41
C ASP A 8 2.78 -12.30 -10.21
N GLU A 9 3.07 -11.01 -9.99
CA GLU A 9 3.77 -10.52 -8.80
C GLU A 9 2.81 -9.90 -7.76
N ILE A 10 3.19 -10.02 -6.49
CA ILE A 10 2.57 -9.32 -5.36
C ILE A 10 3.44 -8.11 -5.02
N VAL A 11 2.83 -6.95 -4.90
CA VAL A 11 3.52 -5.70 -4.56
C VAL A 11 2.98 -5.13 -3.27
N GLU A 12 3.90 -4.71 -2.41
CA GLU A 12 3.62 -3.96 -1.19
C GLU A 12 3.36 -2.49 -1.50
N GLN A 13 2.35 -1.92 -0.85
CA GLN A 13 1.93 -0.53 -0.99
C GLN A 13 1.52 0.04 0.36
N ASP A 14 1.52 1.37 0.46
CA ASP A 14 0.97 2.03 1.62
C ASP A 14 -0.52 1.71 1.80
N CYS A 15 -0.92 1.57 3.07
CA CYS A 15 -2.32 1.43 3.42
C CYS A 15 -3.15 2.66 2.99
N PRO A 16 -4.45 2.47 2.72
CA PRO A 16 -5.34 3.56 2.33
C PRO A 16 -5.47 4.61 3.45
N GLU A 17 -5.90 5.82 3.06
CA GLU A 17 -6.14 6.91 4.01
C GLU A 17 -7.06 6.46 5.16
N GLY A 18 -6.73 6.86 6.38
CA GLY A 18 -7.45 6.40 7.57
C GLY A 18 -6.86 5.15 8.22
N SER A 19 -5.79 4.57 7.65
CA SER A 19 -5.07 3.43 8.18
C SER A 19 -3.56 3.53 8.00
N VAL A 20 -2.82 2.67 8.68
CA VAL A 20 -1.36 2.64 8.77
C VAL A 20 -0.90 1.19 8.65
N GLY A 21 0.24 0.99 8.00
CA GLY A 21 0.84 -0.31 7.75
C GLY A 21 1.12 -0.50 6.27
N THR A 22 1.13 -1.76 5.83
CA THR A 22 1.39 -2.15 4.45
C THR A 22 0.22 -2.95 3.90
N ALA A 23 -0.32 -2.52 2.77
CA ALA A 23 -1.25 -3.30 1.95
C ALA A 23 -0.44 -4.05 0.87
N THR A 24 -0.98 -5.15 0.36
CA THR A 24 -0.39 -5.80 -0.82
C THR A 24 -1.41 -5.88 -1.95
N ARG A 25 -0.96 -5.88 -3.20
CA ARG A 25 -1.85 -6.12 -4.34
C ARG A 25 -1.19 -7.03 -5.36
N PHE A 26 -2.01 -7.84 -6.01
CA PHE A 26 -1.57 -8.78 -7.04
C PHE A 26 -1.71 -8.16 -8.43
N CYS A 27 -0.69 -8.32 -9.25
CA CYS A 27 -0.68 -7.91 -10.65
C CYS A 27 -1.05 -9.10 -11.54
N SER A 28 -2.28 -9.17 -12.05
CA SER A 28 -2.73 -10.23 -12.96
C SER A 28 -2.61 -9.82 -14.42
N GLU A 29 -2.19 -10.74 -15.30
CA GLU A 29 -2.14 -10.49 -16.74
C GLU A 29 -3.54 -10.23 -17.35
N GLN A 30 -4.58 -10.93 -16.88
CA GLN A 30 -5.93 -10.82 -17.44
C GLN A 30 -6.72 -9.62 -16.93
N HIS A 31 -6.51 -9.23 -15.68
CA HIS A 31 -7.36 -8.25 -14.98
C HIS A 31 -6.59 -7.02 -14.49
N GLY A 32 -5.26 -6.97 -14.70
CA GLY A 32 -4.40 -5.94 -14.15
C GLY A 32 -4.31 -6.03 -12.63
N TRP A 33 -4.37 -4.88 -11.96
CA TRP A 33 -4.35 -4.85 -10.49
C TRP A 33 -5.61 -5.46 -9.90
N GLY A 34 -5.44 -6.52 -9.11
CA GLY A 34 -6.47 -7.07 -8.26
C GLY A 34 -6.77 -6.18 -7.05
N GLU A 35 -7.82 -6.54 -6.31
CA GLU A 35 -8.14 -5.89 -5.03
C GLU A 35 -6.96 -5.99 -4.05
N PRO A 36 -6.65 -4.91 -3.31
CA PRO A 36 -5.57 -4.95 -2.35
C PRO A 36 -5.94 -5.78 -1.12
N ASP A 37 -5.02 -6.62 -0.67
CA ASP A 37 -5.04 -7.23 0.64
C ASP A 37 -4.63 -6.21 1.71
N LEU A 38 -5.53 -5.98 2.66
CA LEU A 38 -5.38 -5.00 3.73
C LEU A 38 -5.05 -5.65 5.08
N PHE A 39 -4.60 -6.91 5.10
CA PHE A 39 -4.32 -7.63 6.35
C PHE A 39 -3.24 -6.92 7.19
N GLY A 40 -2.28 -6.27 6.54
CA GLY A 40 -1.26 -5.45 7.20
C GLY A 40 -1.71 -4.04 7.59
N CYS A 41 -2.96 -3.64 7.32
CA CYS A 41 -3.47 -2.30 7.60
C CYS A 41 -4.24 -2.22 8.92
N THR A 42 -3.89 -1.23 9.73
CA THR A 42 -4.58 -0.93 10.99
C THR A 42 -5.23 0.45 10.93
N SER A 43 -6.54 0.55 11.19
CA SER A 43 -7.23 1.85 11.17
C SER A 43 -6.78 2.74 12.34
N PHE A 44 -6.59 4.04 12.05
CA PHE A 44 -6.28 5.04 13.07
C PHE A 44 -7.34 5.11 14.18
N PHE A 45 -8.59 4.72 13.90
CA PHE A 45 -9.65 4.67 14.91
C PHE A 45 -9.33 3.68 16.04
N TYR A 46 -8.71 2.54 15.71
CA TYR A 46 -8.25 1.57 16.71
C TYR A 46 -6.95 2.01 17.39
N LEU A 47 -6.11 2.77 16.68
CA LEU A 47 -4.83 3.27 17.19
C LEU A 47 -4.94 4.52 18.07
N TRP A 48 -6.09 5.20 18.10
CA TRP A 48 -6.29 6.31 19.02
C TRP A 48 -6.17 5.91 20.50
N ASN A 49 -6.24 4.60 20.81
CA ASN A 49 -5.92 4.07 22.13
C ASN A 49 -4.41 3.73 22.35
N TRP A 50 -3.59 3.67 21.29
CA TRP A 50 -2.16 3.34 21.34
C TRP A 50 -1.33 4.44 20.65
N GLN A 51 -1.13 5.55 21.38
CA GLN A 51 -0.47 6.80 20.96
C GLN A 51 1.01 6.71 20.53
N SER A 52 1.54 5.53 20.21
CA SER A 52 2.98 5.32 20.03
C SER A 52 3.39 4.42 18.84
N VAL A 53 2.51 4.08 17.89
CA VAL A 53 3.01 3.39 16.67
C VAL A 53 3.75 4.42 15.82
N GLY A 54 5.08 4.26 15.78
CA GLY A 54 6.06 5.25 15.36
C GLY A 54 5.73 5.97 14.06
N LYS A 55 5.85 7.30 14.10
CA LYS A 55 6.15 8.08 12.90
C LYS A 55 7.50 7.59 12.35
N SER A 56 7.51 7.07 11.13
CA SER A 56 8.59 7.42 10.21
C SER A 56 7.95 8.10 9.01
N SER A 57 7.86 9.43 9.12
CA SER A 57 7.61 10.29 7.99
C SER A 57 8.94 10.51 7.27
N GLU A 58 9.17 9.74 6.23
CA GLU A 58 9.90 10.24 5.06
C GLU A 58 8.89 10.22 3.92
N ARG A 59 8.03 11.24 3.96
CA ARG A 59 7.23 11.67 2.83
C ARG A 59 8.21 12.05 1.72
N ILE A 60 8.66 11.07 0.95
CA ILE A 60 9.00 11.34 -0.43
C ILE A 60 7.67 11.68 -1.08
N ASP A 61 7.54 12.91 -1.57
CA ASP A 61 6.62 13.25 -2.64
C ASP A 61 6.96 12.33 -3.82
N GLY A 62 6.41 11.13 -3.75
CA GLY A 62 6.47 10.11 -4.75
C GLY A 62 5.03 9.79 -5.01
N THR A 63 4.38 10.61 -5.83
CA THR A 63 3.47 10.06 -6.83
C THR A 63 4.27 8.99 -7.58
N GLU A 64 4.37 7.80 -6.98
CA GLU A 64 4.44 6.52 -7.65
C GLU A 64 3.09 6.44 -8.35
N HIS A 65 2.97 7.26 -9.40
CA HIS A 65 1.95 7.17 -10.42
C HIS A 65 1.70 5.70 -10.60
N PHE A 66 0.44 5.29 -10.44
CA PHE A 66 -0.08 4.00 -10.81
C PHE A 66 0.66 3.47 -12.04
N VAL A 67 1.80 2.81 -11.84
CA VAL A 67 2.57 2.23 -12.92
C VAL A 67 1.83 0.94 -13.12
N GLY A 68 1.12 0.89 -14.24
CA GLY A 68 0.35 -0.29 -14.60
C GLY A 68 1.23 -1.53 -14.47
N CYS A 69 0.59 -2.61 -14.06
CA CYS A 69 0.63 -3.81 -14.87
C CYS A 69 0.41 -3.37 -16.35
#